data_AF-A0A381RSR3-F1
#
_entry.id   AF-A0A381RSR3-F1
#
_cell.length_a   1.000
_cell.length_b   1.000
_cell.length_c   1.000
_cell.angle_alpha   90.00
_cell.angle_beta   90.00
_cell.angle_gamma   90.00
#
_symmetry.space_group_name_H-M   'P 1'
#
loop_
_entity.id
_entity.type
_entity.pdbx_description
1 polymer ?
#
loop_
_entity_poly.entity_id
_entity_poly.type
_entity_poly.pdbx_seq_one_letter_code
_entity_poly.pdbx_strand_id
1 'polypeptide(L)'
;MKYGSVAAGHKSTAKAAMDILKDGGNAFDAAVTAVFVSMTSEYCLTGACGGGIMLAHPNNSSPIVFDFFIHTPKNYKSRKLDFCPVEINFGTSRQTFHIGKASIGVPGNVAGLLHIHSRLGSIPLKRIIAPAIHIAKHGTKINKAQEYLFNLLDPILTYSNDGKKLFKPKDRIMKNGDTFNNPDFANFLEK
;
A
#
# COMPACT_ATOMS: atom_id res chain seq x y z
N MET A 1 -19.73 1.73 -21.30
CA MET A 1 -18.42 2.23 -20.83
C MET A 1 -17.34 1.61 -21.71
N LYS A 2 -16.48 2.40 -22.36
CA LYS A 2 -15.51 1.89 -23.36
C LYS A 2 -14.35 1.09 -22.75
N TYR A 3 -13.93 1.40 -21.53
CA TYR A 3 -12.73 0.82 -20.90
C TYR A 3 -12.98 0.09 -19.57
N GLY A 4 -14.21 0.14 -19.03
CA GLY A 4 -14.55 -0.36 -17.69
C GLY A 4 -14.62 0.73 -16.61
N SER A 5 -14.65 0.31 -15.35
CA SER A 5 -14.77 1.17 -14.16
C SER A 5 -13.74 0.80 -13.11
N VAL A 6 -13.27 1.80 -12.35
CA VAL A 6 -12.36 1.63 -11.21
C VAL A 6 -12.88 2.42 -10.02
N ALA A 7 -12.89 1.80 -8.85
CA ALA A 7 -13.11 2.46 -7.57
C ALA A 7 -11.88 2.23 -6.67
N ALA A 8 -11.39 3.29 -6.03
CA ALA A 8 -10.26 3.22 -5.11
C ALA A 8 -10.37 4.32 -4.04
N GLY A 9 -9.66 4.17 -2.92
CA GLY A 9 -9.70 5.11 -1.79
C GLY A 9 -9.00 6.44 -2.05
N HIS A 10 -8.16 6.52 -3.09
CA HIS A 10 -7.50 7.76 -3.50
C HIS A 10 -7.64 8.07 -5.00
N LYS A 11 -7.75 9.36 -5.35
CA LYS A 11 -7.91 9.82 -6.74
C LYS A 11 -6.73 9.42 -7.64
N SER A 12 -5.50 9.51 -7.14
CA SER A 12 -4.30 9.08 -7.89
C SER A 12 -4.32 7.57 -8.16
N THR A 13 -4.73 6.76 -7.18
CA THR A 13 -4.91 5.31 -7.32
C THR A 13 -5.91 4.98 -8.42
N ALA A 14 -7.13 5.52 -8.33
CA ALA A 14 -8.18 5.30 -9.32
C ALA A 14 -7.76 5.78 -10.72
N LYS A 15 -7.11 6.95 -10.79
CA LYS A 15 -6.63 7.53 -12.04
C LYS A 15 -5.57 6.65 -12.70
N ALA A 16 -4.55 6.19 -11.95
CA ALA A 16 -3.48 5.38 -12.50
C ALA A 16 -4.01 4.05 -13.06
N ALA A 17 -4.90 3.38 -12.34
CA ALA A 17 -5.54 2.15 -12.80
C ALA A 17 -6.43 2.38 -14.03
N MET A 18 -7.19 3.48 -14.08
CA MET A 18 -7.96 3.85 -15.26
C MET A 18 -7.07 4.16 -16.47
N ASP A 19 -5.92 4.80 -16.26
CA ASP A 19 -4.98 5.08 -17.34
C ASP A 19 -4.36 3.76 -17.87
N ILE A 20 -4.18 2.74 -17.03
CA ILE A 20 -3.77 1.40 -17.49
C ILE A 20 -4.86 0.70 -18.32
N LEU A 21 -6.14 0.85 -17.96
CA LEU A 21 -7.23 0.33 -18.81
C LEU A 21 -7.26 1.02 -20.18
N LYS A 22 -7.00 2.33 -20.23
CA LYS A 22 -6.94 3.09 -21.49
C LYS A 22 -5.75 2.70 -22.35
N ASP A 23 -4.65 2.27 -21.73
CA ASP A 23 -3.45 1.78 -22.39
C ASP A 23 -3.58 0.34 -22.90
N GLY A 24 -4.79 -0.25 -22.81
CA GLY A 24 -5.06 -1.61 -23.29
C GLY A 24 -4.79 -2.71 -22.26
N GLY A 25 -4.46 -2.35 -21.01
CA GLY A 25 -4.39 -3.29 -19.91
C GLY A 25 -5.77 -3.83 -19.52
N ASN A 26 -5.79 -5.01 -18.92
CA ASN A 26 -7.02 -5.62 -18.44
C ASN A 26 -7.33 -5.23 -16.98
N ALA A 27 -8.42 -5.77 -16.43
CA ALA A 27 -8.83 -5.50 -15.05
C ALA A 27 -7.76 -5.87 -14.00
N PHE A 28 -6.97 -6.92 -14.26
CA PHE A 28 -5.90 -7.38 -13.36
C PHE A 28 -4.69 -6.45 -13.42
N ASP A 29 -4.29 -5.97 -14.60
CA ASP A 29 -3.24 -4.96 -14.74
C ASP A 29 -3.60 -3.67 -14.01
N ALA A 30 -4.86 -3.22 -14.17
CA ALA A 30 -5.37 -2.03 -13.51
C ALA A 30 -5.44 -2.21 -11.98
N ALA A 31 -5.90 -3.36 -11.49
CA ALA A 31 -5.96 -3.67 -10.07
C ALA A 31 -4.56 -3.73 -9.44
N VAL A 32 -3.61 -4.41 -10.08
CA VAL A 32 -2.22 -4.48 -9.61
C VAL A 32 -1.60 -3.08 -9.56
N THR A 33 -1.80 -2.27 -10.59
CA THR A 33 -1.35 -0.86 -10.62
C THR A 33 -1.95 -0.05 -9.48
N ALA A 34 -3.25 -0.22 -9.21
CA ALA A 34 -3.92 0.47 -8.11
C ALA A 34 -3.23 0.16 -6.78
N VAL A 35 -2.94 -1.12 -6.49
CA VAL A 35 -2.30 -1.48 -5.22
C VAL A 35 -0.89 -0.92 -5.12
N PHE A 36 -0.07 -0.96 -6.19
CA PHE A 36 1.25 -0.34 -6.15
C PHE A 36 1.19 1.18 -5.91
N VAL A 37 0.24 1.88 -6.54
CA VAL A 37 0.06 3.34 -6.35
C VAL A 37 -0.46 3.68 -4.95
N SER A 38 -1.34 2.85 -4.40
CA SER A 38 -1.90 3.08 -3.07
C SER A 38 -0.85 2.89 -1.96
N MET A 39 0.24 2.15 -2.20
CA MET A 39 1.38 2.08 -1.27
C MET A 39 2.05 3.44 -0.97
N THR A 40 1.83 4.45 -1.81
CA THR A 40 2.19 5.85 -1.51
C THR A 40 0.97 6.71 -1.22
N SER A 41 -0.11 6.54 -1.99
CA SER A 41 -1.29 7.42 -1.92
C SER A 41 -2.19 7.16 -0.72
N GLU A 42 -2.09 5.96 -0.14
CA GLU A 42 -2.92 5.43 0.94
C GLU A 42 -2.03 4.70 1.96
N TYR A 43 -0.85 5.26 2.24
CA TYR A 43 0.28 4.61 2.93
C TYR A 43 -0.11 3.93 4.26
N CYS A 44 -1.02 4.52 5.03
CA CYS A 44 -1.41 3.98 6.34
C CYS A 44 -2.11 2.63 6.27
N LEU A 45 -2.69 2.27 5.12
CA LEU A 45 -3.50 1.07 4.96
C LEU A 45 -2.88 0.06 3.98
N THR A 46 -2.01 0.54 3.09
CA THR A 46 -1.37 -0.30 2.07
C THR A 46 0.13 -0.05 2.05
N GLY A 47 0.92 -1.12 2.08
CA GLY A 47 2.38 -1.03 1.99
C GLY A 47 3.00 -2.26 1.33
N ALA A 48 4.21 -2.10 0.80
CA ALA A 48 4.95 -3.18 0.16
C ALA A 48 5.23 -4.36 1.10
N CYS A 49 5.43 -4.06 2.38
CA CYS A 49 5.67 -5.04 3.44
C CYS A 49 4.38 -5.62 4.06
N GLY A 50 3.21 -5.39 3.46
CA GLY A 50 1.93 -5.93 3.90
C GLY A 50 1.59 -7.29 3.29
N GLY A 51 0.30 -7.59 3.22
CA GLY A 51 -0.27 -8.72 2.50
C GLY A 51 -1.70 -8.40 2.06
N GLY A 52 -2.37 -9.33 1.40
CA GLY A 52 -3.73 -9.11 0.93
C GLY A 52 -4.36 -10.34 0.31
N ILE A 53 -5.59 -10.14 -0.18
CA ILE A 53 -6.38 -11.14 -0.89
C ILE A 53 -6.95 -10.47 -2.14
N MET A 54 -6.91 -11.15 -3.28
CA MET A 54 -7.59 -10.71 -4.51
C MET A 54 -8.57 -11.78 -4.99
N LEU A 55 -9.85 -11.41 -5.13
CA LEU A 55 -10.83 -12.18 -5.88
C LEU A 55 -10.78 -11.75 -7.35
N ALA A 56 -10.35 -12.67 -8.21
CA ALA A 56 -10.24 -12.48 -9.65
C ALA A 56 -11.32 -13.31 -10.37
N HIS A 57 -11.95 -12.74 -11.39
CA HIS A 57 -12.89 -13.47 -12.24
C HIS A 57 -12.54 -13.23 -13.71
N PRO A 58 -11.65 -14.06 -14.29
CA PRO A 58 -11.35 -14.01 -15.71
C PRO A 58 -12.59 -14.41 -16.52
N ASN A 59 -12.73 -13.86 -17.72
CA ASN A 59 -13.85 -14.19 -18.60
C ASN A 59 -13.91 -15.71 -18.85
N ASN A 60 -15.12 -16.27 -18.82
CA ASN A 60 -15.39 -17.69 -19.09
C ASN A 60 -14.58 -18.66 -18.19
N SER A 61 -14.16 -18.20 -17.01
CA SER A 61 -13.40 -19.00 -16.05
C SER A 61 -14.09 -18.98 -14.70
N SER A 62 -13.84 -19.99 -13.86
CA SER A 62 -14.25 -19.92 -12.46
C SER A 62 -13.49 -18.80 -11.73
N PRO A 63 -14.11 -18.16 -10.71
CA PRO A 63 -13.41 -17.21 -9.86
C PRO A 63 -12.18 -17.84 -9.19
N ILE A 64 -11.12 -17.04 -9.05
CA ILE A 64 -9.85 -17.41 -8.44
C ILE A 64 -9.62 -16.49 -7.23
N VAL A 65 -9.26 -17.06 -6.09
CA VAL A 65 -8.82 -16.29 -4.93
C VAL A 65 -7.30 -16.40 -4.84
N PHE A 66 -6.63 -15.26 -4.92
CA PHE A 66 -5.20 -15.14 -4.61
C PHE A 66 -5.06 -14.71 -3.16
N ASP A 67 -4.59 -15.61 -2.31
CA ASP A 67 -4.18 -15.30 -0.95
C ASP A 67 -2.67 -15.04 -0.92
N PHE A 68 -2.31 -13.81 -0.61
CA PHE A 68 -0.94 -13.37 -0.40
C PHE A 68 -0.85 -12.61 0.93
N PHE A 69 -1.56 -13.12 1.94
CA PHE A 69 -1.57 -12.58 3.29
C PHE A 69 -0.26 -12.85 4.02
N ILE A 70 -0.10 -12.17 5.16
CA ILE A 70 1.13 -12.17 5.95
C ILE A 70 1.26 -13.51 6.69
N HIS A 71 2.46 -14.09 6.66
CA HIS A 71 2.75 -15.33 7.37
C HIS A 71 3.60 -15.09 8.63
N THR A 72 3.36 -15.86 9.68
CA THR A 72 4.24 -15.87 10.86
C THR A 72 5.60 -16.46 10.50
N PRO A 73 6.73 -15.80 10.83
CA PRO A 73 8.07 -16.33 10.59
C PRO A 73 8.28 -17.69 11.27
N LYS A 74 8.77 -18.68 10.53
CA LYS A 74 9.19 -19.97 11.09
C LYS A 74 10.55 -19.79 11.78
N ASN A 75 10.69 -20.26 13.02
CA ASN A 75 11.94 -20.25 13.82
C ASN A 75 12.33 -18.94 14.51
N TYR A 76 11.38 -18.23 15.13
CA TYR A 76 11.73 -17.11 16.01
C TYR A 76 12.24 -17.62 17.37
N LYS A 77 13.54 -17.45 17.65
CA LYS A 77 14.21 -18.02 18.84
C LYS A 77 14.44 -17.03 20.00
N SER A 78 14.10 -15.74 19.83
CA SER A 78 14.35 -14.74 20.89
C SER A 78 13.25 -14.77 21.95
N ARG A 79 13.66 -14.79 23.23
CA ARG A 79 12.74 -14.62 24.37
C ARG A 79 12.37 -13.15 24.64
N LYS A 80 13.19 -12.20 24.16
CA LYS A 80 12.91 -10.77 24.26
C LYS A 80 12.37 -10.28 22.92
N LEU A 81 11.10 -9.91 22.89
CA LEU A 81 10.43 -9.37 21.71
C LEU A 81 10.55 -7.85 21.72
N ASP A 82 10.97 -7.28 20.59
CA ASP A 82 10.73 -5.87 20.29
C ASP A 82 9.27 -5.73 19.86
N PHE A 83 8.38 -5.74 20.86
CA PHE A 83 6.93 -5.80 20.72
C PHE A 83 6.33 -4.98 21.86
N CYS A 84 5.84 -3.78 21.57
CA CYS A 84 5.25 -2.92 22.57
C CYS A 84 3.82 -2.49 22.19
N PRO A 85 2.93 -2.38 23.19
CA PRO A 85 1.57 -1.93 22.95
C PRO A 85 1.54 -0.43 22.66
N VAL A 86 0.66 -0.04 21.76
CA VAL A 86 0.29 1.35 21.49
C VAL A 86 -1.22 1.43 21.43
N GLU A 87 -1.81 2.26 22.26
CA GLU A 87 -3.24 2.51 22.25
C GLU A 87 -3.59 3.57 21.19
N ILE A 88 -4.57 3.25 20.35
CA ILE A 88 -5.13 4.16 19.35
C ILE A 88 -6.57 4.47 19.73
N ASN A 89 -6.90 5.76 19.78
CA ASN A 89 -8.21 6.27 20.16
C ASN A 89 -9.03 6.65 18.92
N PHE A 90 -10.09 5.91 18.65
CA PHE A 90 -11.03 6.15 17.54
C PHE A 90 -12.19 7.07 17.94
N GLY A 91 -12.12 7.71 19.11
CA GLY A 91 -13.15 8.58 19.67
C GLY A 91 -14.14 7.81 20.54
N THR A 92 -14.91 6.90 19.94
CA THR A 92 -15.90 6.07 20.66
C THR A 92 -15.33 4.76 21.19
N SER A 93 -14.14 4.38 20.75
CA SER A 93 -13.44 3.17 21.17
C SER A 93 -11.94 3.37 21.22
N ARG A 94 -11.27 2.52 22.00
CA ARG A 94 -9.81 2.44 22.08
C ARG A 94 -9.40 1.03 21.69
N GLN A 95 -8.34 0.93 20.89
CA GLN A 95 -7.79 -0.36 20.49
C GLN A 95 -6.28 -0.36 20.75
N THR A 96 -5.79 -1.45 21.35
CA THR A 96 -4.35 -1.66 21.51
C THR A 96 -3.80 -2.36 20.26
N PHE A 97 -2.91 -1.66 19.56
CA PHE A 97 -2.05 -2.22 18.53
C PHE A 97 -0.69 -2.59 19.13
N HIS A 98 0.10 -3.35 18.40
CA HIS A 98 1.48 -3.62 18.78
C HIS A 98 2.45 -3.21 17.68
N ILE A 99 3.52 -2.55 18.09
CA ILE A 99 4.61 -2.09 17.21
C ILE A 99 5.94 -2.70 17.65
N GLY A 100 7.00 -2.42 16.88
CA GLY A 100 8.32 -3.00 17.07
C GLY A 100 8.60 -4.12 16.08
N LYS A 101 9.85 -4.54 15.95
CA LYS A 101 10.28 -5.50 14.92
C LYS A 101 9.53 -6.83 14.99
N ALA A 102 9.14 -7.27 16.19
CA ALA A 102 8.44 -8.53 16.38
C ALA A 102 6.93 -8.47 16.05
N SER A 103 6.38 -7.30 15.72
CA SER A 103 5.01 -7.20 15.18
C SER A 103 4.91 -7.48 13.68
N ILE A 104 6.05 -7.65 13.00
CA ILE A 104 6.12 -7.84 11.55
C ILE A 104 6.12 -9.33 11.20
N GLY A 105 5.16 -9.75 10.37
CA GLY A 105 5.20 -11.06 9.73
C GLY A 105 5.92 -11.02 8.37
N VAL A 106 6.09 -12.18 7.74
CA VAL A 106 6.68 -12.31 6.40
C VAL A 106 5.73 -11.65 5.37
N PRO A 107 6.16 -10.59 4.68
CA PRO A 107 5.31 -9.88 3.73
C PRO A 107 4.91 -10.71 2.52
N GLY A 108 3.68 -10.53 2.06
CA GLY A 108 3.15 -11.19 0.86
C GLY A 108 2.75 -10.24 -0.27
N ASN A 109 2.57 -8.94 -0.01
CA ASN A 109 1.92 -8.01 -0.94
C ASN A 109 2.63 -7.93 -2.32
N VAL A 110 3.90 -7.55 -2.35
CA VAL A 110 4.65 -7.43 -3.62
C VAL A 110 4.70 -8.77 -4.36
N ALA A 111 5.01 -9.86 -3.66
CA ALA A 111 5.07 -11.19 -4.26
C ALA A 111 3.72 -11.62 -4.87
N GLY A 112 2.63 -11.38 -4.14
CA GLY A 112 1.27 -11.67 -4.61
C GLY A 112 0.89 -10.87 -5.83
N LEU A 113 1.15 -9.56 -5.84
CA LEU A 113 0.87 -8.68 -6.98
C LEU A 113 1.64 -9.08 -8.24
N LEU A 114 2.93 -9.40 -8.10
CA LEU A 114 3.75 -9.90 -9.20
C LEU A 114 3.24 -11.26 -9.70
N HIS A 115 2.83 -12.15 -8.79
CA HIS A 115 2.26 -13.45 -9.15
C HIS A 115 0.93 -13.29 -9.92
N ILE A 116 0.03 -12.44 -9.45
CA ILE A 116 -1.25 -12.12 -10.11
C ILE A 116 -0.98 -11.58 -11.52
N HIS A 117 -0.11 -10.59 -11.65
CA HIS A 117 0.24 -10.02 -12.95
C HIS A 117 0.88 -11.06 -13.88
N SER A 118 1.75 -11.93 -13.37
CA SER A 118 2.34 -12.99 -14.20
C SER A 118 1.31 -13.98 -14.74
N ARG A 119 0.21 -14.22 -14.01
CA ARG A 119 -0.84 -15.17 -14.41
C ARG A 119 -1.94 -14.57 -15.25
N LEU A 120 -2.31 -13.33 -14.95
CA LEU A 120 -3.52 -12.70 -15.48
C LEU A 120 -3.28 -11.33 -16.12
N GLY A 121 -2.07 -10.78 -16.02
CA GLY A 121 -1.70 -9.52 -16.66
C GLY A 121 -1.57 -9.64 -18.17
N SER A 122 -1.69 -8.51 -18.86
CA SER A 122 -1.70 -8.47 -20.33
C SER A 122 -0.75 -7.45 -20.96
N ILE A 123 -0.18 -6.55 -20.17
CA ILE A 123 0.79 -5.55 -20.63
C ILE A 123 2.10 -5.64 -19.82
N PRO A 124 3.21 -5.03 -20.25
CA PRO A 124 4.49 -5.20 -19.56
C PRO A 124 4.46 -4.72 -18.10
N LEU A 125 5.08 -5.49 -17.20
CA LEU A 125 5.24 -5.17 -15.77
C LEU A 125 5.76 -3.74 -15.54
N LYS A 126 6.76 -3.33 -16.33
CA LYS A 126 7.33 -1.97 -16.28
C LYS A 126 6.27 -0.88 -16.46
N ARG A 127 5.27 -1.11 -17.32
CA ARG A 127 4.21 -0.14 -17.57
C ARG A 127 3.26 -0.02 -16.37
N ILE A 128 2.92 -1.12 -15.71
CA ILE A 128 1.99 -1.11 -14.58
C ILE A 128 2.64 -0.60 -13.28
N ILE A 129 3.96 -0.74 -13.12
CA ILE A 129 4.69 -0.20 -11.95
C ILE A 129 5.04 1.29 -12.12
N ALA A 130 5.25 1.77 -13.37
CA ALA A 130 5.68 3.15 -13.63
C ALA A 130 4.85 4.25 -12.92
N PRO A 131 3.50 4.17 -12.83
CA PRO A 131 2.71 5.15 -12.08
C PRO A 131 3.07 5.20 -10.59
N ALA A 132 3.36 4.05 -9.98
CA ALA A 132 3.73 3.98 -8.57
C ALA A 132 5.12 4.58 -8.31
N ILE A 133 6.10 4.30 -9.19
CA ILE A 133 7.43 4.94 -9.14
C ILE A 133 7.28 6.46 -9.24
N HIS A 134 6.51 6.94 -10.21
CA HIS A 134 6.29 8.37 -10.41
C HIS A 134 5.67 9.03 -9.17
N ILE A 135 4.62 8.45 -8.61
CA ILE A 135 3.95 8.99 -7.42
C ILE A 135 4.85 8.89 -6.18
N ALA A 136 5.60 7.81 -6.00
CA ALA A 136 6.57 7.68 -4.91
C ALA A 136 7.65 8.76 -4.98
N LYS A 137 8.13 9.12 -6.18
CA LYS A 137 9.17 10.12 -6.39
C LYS A 137 8.67 11.56 -6.27
N HIS A 138 7.60 11.89 -6.99
CA HIS A 138 7.09 13.26 -7.12
C HIS A 138 6.00 13.61 -6.11
N GLY A 139 5.42 12.59 -5.50
CA GLY A 139 4.42 12.70 -4.45
C GLY A 139 2.99 12.82 -4.95
N THR A 140 2.09 12.76 -3.97
CA THR A 140 0.65 12.97 -4.14
C THR A 140 0.12 13.86 -3.03
N LYS A 141 -0.98 14.57 -3.30
CA LYS A 141 -1.64 15.41 -2.31
C LYS A 141 -2.34 14.54 -1.28
N ILE A 142 -2.09 14.82 0.01
CA ILE A 142 -2.83 14.22 1.12
C ILE A 142 -4.26 14.76 1.07
N ASN A 143 -5.23 13.86 1.13
CA ASN A 143 -6.64 14.19 1.26
C ASN A 143 -7.10 14.11 2.74
N LYS A 144 -8.34 14.52 3.04
CA LYS A 144 -8.89 14.50 4.41
C LYS A 144 -8.90 13.11 5.06
N ALA A 145 -9.14 12.05 4.28
CA ALA A 145 -9.14 10.68 4.81
C ALA A 145 -7.73 10.25 5.24
N GLN A 146 -6.71 10.57 4.43
CA GLN A 146 -5.32 10.30 4.78
C GLN A 146 -4.84 11.18 5.94
N GLU A 147 -5.24 12.45 6.00
CA GLU A 147 -4.97 13.31 7.17
C GLU A 147 -5.56 12.71 8.45
N TYR A 148 -6.80 12.23 8.42
CA TYR A 148 -7.41 11.55 9.57
C TYR A 148 -6.56 10.35 10.02
N LEU A 149 -6.15 9.49 9.09
CA LEU A 149 -5.33 8.31 9.39
C LEU A 149 -3.92 8.68 9.89
N PHE A 150 -3.32 9.73 9.34
CA PHE A 150 -1.99 10.19 9.75
C PHE A 150 -2.01 10.72 11.19
N ASN A 151 -3.05 11.47 11.56
CA ASN A 151 -3.24 11.91 12.95
C ASN A 151 -3.53 10.74 13.88
N LEU A 152 -4.45 9.86 13.49
CA LEU A 152 -4.87 8.71 14.29
C LEU A 152 -3.70 7.76 14.57
N LEU A 153 -2.86 7.51 13.57
CA LEU A 153 -1.74 6.56 13.63
C LEU A 153 -0.39 7.23 13.90
N ASP A 154 -0.36 8.51 14.28
CA ASP A 154 0.88 9.24 14.58
C ASP A 154 1.82 8.48 15.53
N PRO A 155 1.35 7.87 16.65
CA PRO A 155 2.21 7.09 17.54
C PRO A 155 2.90 5.89 16.88
N ILE A 156 2.29 5.32 15.83
CA ILE A 156 2.82 4.19 15.08
C ILE A 156 3.76 4.68 13.98
N LEU A 157 3.29 5.65 13.17
CA LEU A 157 4.04 6.19 12.03
C LEU A 157 5.35 6.85 12.46
N THR A 158 5.38 7.45 13.65
CA THR A 158 6.53 8.21 14.14
C THR A 158 7.30 7.50 15.25
N TYR A 159 7.08 6.20 15.44
CA TYR A 159 7.83 5.40 16.41
C TYR A 159 9.33 5.37 16.12
N SER A 160 9.72 5.26 14.84
CA SER A 160 11.12 5.28 14.41
C SER A 160 11.55 6.67 13.94
N ASN A 161 12.87 6.92 13.96
CA ASN A 161 13.43 8.16 13.42
C ASN A 161 13.17 8.32 11.92
N ASP A 162 13.19 7.23 11.15
CA ASP A 162 12.89 7.29 9.72
C ASP A 162 11.41 7.57 9.45
N GLY A 163 10.52 7.00 10.28
CA GLY A 163 9.10 7.35 10.28
C GLY A 163 8.87 8.83 10.61
N LYS A 164 9.54 9.38 11.62
CA LYS A 164 9.49 10.82 11.93
C LYS A 164 9.92 11.68 10.74
N LYS A 165 11.03 11.35 10.08
CA LYS A 165 11.50 12.10 8.91
C LYS A 165 10.47 12.06 7.77
N LEU A 166 9.83 10.92 7.55
CA LEU A 166 8.89 10.72 6.45
C LEU A 166 7.53 11.37 6.71
N PHE A 167 6.99 11.25 7.93
CA PHE A 167 5.64 11.72 8.28
C PHE A 167 5.60 13.05 9.04
N LYS A 168 6.75 13.54 9.52
CA LYS A 168 6.91 14.85 10.19
C LYS A 168 8.08 15.68 9.62
N PRO A 169 8.17 15.91 8.30
CA PRO A 169 9.30 16.63 7.69
C PRO A 169 9.44 18.10 8.13
N LYS A 170 8.43 18.66 8.80
CA LYS A 170 8.41 20.03 9.34
C LYS A 170 8.04 20.04 10.84
N ASP A 171 8.46 19.00 11.56
CA ASP A 171 8.16 18.77 13.00
C ASP A 171 6.66 18.72 13.34
N ARG A 172 5.81 18.55 12.32
CA ARG A 172 4.37 18.32 12.46
C ARG A 172 3.94 17.18 11.56
N ILE A 173 2.92 16.44 11.98
CA ILE A 173 2.31 15.42 11.13
C ILE A 173 1.81 16.06 9.83
N MET A 174 1.97 15.36 8.73
CA MET A 174 1.48 15.85 7.43
C MET A 174 -0.04 15.91 7.43
N LYS A 175 -0.58 16.89 6.71
CA LYS A 175 -2.02 17.22 6.73
C LYS A 175 -2.57 17.40 5.32
N ASN A 176 -3.89 17.51 5.20
CA ASN A 176 -4.55 17.68 3.91
C ASN A 176 -3.96 18.87 3.12
N GLY A 177 -3.64 18.63 1.84
CA GLY A 177 -2.99 19.59 0.95
C GLY A 177 -1.44 19.54 0.94
N ASP A 178 -0.82 18.96 1.97
CA ASP A 178 0.61 18.64 1.91
C ASP A 178 0.88 17.59 0.81
N THR A 179 2.13 17.50 0.35
CA THR A 179 2.55 16.54 -0.68
C THR A 179 3.36 15.44 0.00
N PHE A 180 2.83 14.22 -0.01
CA PHE A 180 3.52 13.04 0.48
C PHE A 180 4.27 12.35 -0.66
N ASN A 181 5.57 12.14 -0.48
CA ASN A 181 6.41 11.36 -1.37
C ASN A 181 7.33 10.44 -0.54
N ASN A 182 7.79 9.37 -1.17
CA ASN A 182 8.74 8.42 -0.59
C ASN A 182 9.75 8.00 -1.67
N PRO A 183 10.82 8.79 -1.87
CA PRO A 183 11.85 8.49 -2.87
C PRO A 183 12.56 7.14 -2.64
N ASP A 184 12.70 6.70 -1.38
CA ASP A 184 13.29 5.40 -1.07
C ASP A 184 12.41 4.25 -1.58
N PHE A 185 11.08 4.41 -1.49
CA PHE A 185 10.16 3.46 -2.08
C PHE A 185 10.20 3.49 -3.62
N ALA A 186 10.37 4.66 -4.24
CA ALA A 186 10.59 4.74 -5.69
C ALA A 186 11.84 3.96 -6.11
N ASN A 187 12.97 4.17 -5.40
CA ASN A 187 14.23 3.46 -5.65
C ASN A 187 14.10 1.94 -5.44
N PHE A 188 13.27 1.52 -4.48
CA PHE A 188 12.96 0.10 -4.28
C PHE A 188 12.21 -0.50 -5.47
N LEU A 189 11.23 0.21 -6.04
CA LEU A 189 10.45 -0.24 -7.19
C LEU A 189 11.21 -0.21 -8.52
N GLU A 190 12.29 0.56 -8.61
CA GLU A 190 13.14 0.63 -9.81
C GLU A 190 14.10 -0.57 -9.98
N LYS A 191 14.30 -1.37 -8.92
CA LYS A 191 15.16 -2.56 -8.91
C LYS A 191 14.40 -3.81 -9.34
#